data_AF-A0A7W1DQA3-F1
#
_entry.id   AF-A0A7W1DQA3-F1
#
_cell.length_a   1.000
_cell.length_b   1.000
_cell.length_c   1.000
_cell.angle_alpha   90.00
_cell.angle_beta   90.00
_cell.angle_gamma   90.00
#
_symmetry.space_group_name_H-M   'P 1'
#
loop_
_entity.id
_entity.type
_entity.pdbx_description
1 polymer ?
#
loop_
_entity_poly.entity_id
_entity_poly.type
_entity_poly.pdbx_seq_one_letter_code
_entity_poly.pdbx_strand_id
1 'polypeptide(L)'
;MSYDTGSTAELLRARVVSWGFFRVLGIAPMIGRDFSEQDGQRGSPQVAIAGHTFWQQRLGSRADVVGKPIRLDGAEYTLIGVMPPAEGPLERRFDLFLIQQFTPPTRKGPFFYSVIARLPGGADRSLATSELQAMNKALFPIWKSSYQDDKSTWNLEDLKTNLVGNVGTLAGLALAAVGLVWLIACANASNLLIARVTSRRQELAVRAALGASRGRVLRYLLAESAVLATGAVGLGVAVAATGMQLLHTQGATYFPRTQEIRFDAPMMWLMAGLALSSALIFGLVPAMHATGGSVDAALRSGRTVAGGAGVHRLRRSLVAAQFAIATPLLIVAALLLTSLEQLRQVDLGFDTTRVLTGAIRLPGAQYSNNDRVQAFWPGVAAPD
;
A
#
# COMPACT_ATOMS: atom_id res chain seq x y z
N MET A 1 25.16 8.28 -2.29
CA MET A 1 26.29 9.01 -2.88
C MET A 1 26.27 10.39 -2.27
N SER A 2 27.40 10.86 -1.76
CA SER A 2 27.58 12.23 -1.33
C SER A 2 27.73 13.11 -2.57
N TYR A 3 26.84 14.08 -2.70
CA TYR A 3 26.88 15.11 -3.73
C TYR A 3 27.56 16.35 -3.17
N ASP A 4 28.67 16.72 -3.78
CA ASP A 4 29.46 17.86 -3.37
C ASP A 4 29.03 19.10 -4.18
N THR A 5 28.49 20.09 -3.47
CA THR A 5 28.10 21.40 -4.03
C THR A 5 29.18 22.48 -3.79
N GLY A 6 30.32 22.13 -3.20
CA GLY A 6 31.41 23.03 -2.84
C GLY A 6 31.28 23.65 -1.44
N SER A 7 30.06 23.80 -0.90
CA SER A 7 29.82 24.34 0.46
C SER A 7 29.19 23.33 1.42
N THR A 8 28.51 22.31 0.91
CA THR A 8 27.79 21.29 1.69
C THR A 8 27.77 19.95 0.95
N ALA A 9 27.93 18.86 1.71
CA ALA A 9 27.77 17.49 1.22
C ALA A 9 26.33 16.99 1.48
N GLU A 10 25.58 16.68 0.43
CA GLU A 10 24.22 16.14 0.53
C GLU A 10 24.20 14.65 0.18
N LEU A 11 23.49 13.83 0.95
CA LEU A 11 23.34 12.41 0.65
C LEU A 11 22.23 12.20 -0.40
N LEU A 12 22.63 11.86 -1.63
CA LEU A 12 21.72 11.47 -2.70
C LEU A 12 21.46 9.96 -2.72
N ARG A 13 20.20 9.62 -3.02
CA ARG A 13 19.76 8.27 -3.34
C ARG A 13 20.12 7.95 -4.78
N ALA A 14 21.29 7.39 -4.99
CA ALA A 14 21.70 6.87 -6.28
C ALA A 14 21.41 5.36 -6.41
N ARG A 15 21.09 4.92 -7.63
CA ARG A 15 20.98 3.51 -7.98
C ARG A 15 21.97 3.17 -9.08
N VAL A 16 22.73 2.10 -8.89
CA VAL A 16 23.63 1.58 -9.92
C VAL A 16 22.85 0.55 -10.75
N VAL A 17 22.85 0.70 -12.06
CA VAL A 17 22.02 -0.08 -12.99
C VAL A 17 22.80 -0.54 -14.20
N SER A 18 22.42 -1.65 -14.82
CA SER A 18 22.98 -2.05 -16.11
C SER A 18 22.50 -1.12 -17.23
N TRP A 19 23.21 -1.12 -18.37
CA TRP A 19 22.84 -0.31 -19.53
C TRP A 19 21.43 -0.62 -20.07
N GLY A 20 20.94 -1.86 -19.89
CA GLY A 20 19.62 -2.28 -20.36
C GLY A 20 18.46 -1.98 -19.40
N PHE A 21 18.72 -1.40 -18.23
CA PHE A 21 17.74 -1.25 -17.16
C PHE A 21 16.48 -0.49 -17.59
N PHE A 22 16.62 0.72 -18.13
CA PHE A 22 15.46 1.53 -18.54
C PHE A 22 14.74 0.95 -19.75
N ARG A 23 15.50 0.38 -20.71
CA ARG A 23 14.94 -0.37 -21.84
C ARG A 23 14.06 -1.53 -21.40
N VAL A 24 14.50 -2.31 -20.41
CA VAL A 24 13.69 -3.40 -19.83
C VAL A 24 12.45 -2.84 -19.16
N LEU A 25 12.50 -1.68 -18.53
CA LEU A 25 11.32 -1.01 -17.96
C LEU A 25 10.42 -0.34 -19.00
N GLY A 26 10.90 -0.13 -20.22
CA GLY A 26 10.19 0.60 -21.26
C GLY A 26 10.15 2.11 -21.00
N ILE A 27 11.15 2.63 -20.29
CA ILE A 27 11.28 4.05 -19.92
C ILE A 27 12.38 4.65 -20.78
N ALA A 28 12.14 5.83 -21.35
CA ALA A 28 13.15 6.59 -22.07
C ALA A 28 13.42 7.93 -21.35
N PRO A 29 14.67 8.43 -21.33
CA PRO A 29 14.95 9.78 -20.85
C PRO A 29 14.17 10.83 -21.65
N MET A 30 13.67 11.86 -20.97
CA MET A 30 12.99 13.00 -21.61
C MET A 30 13.97 14.02 -22.19
N ILE A 31 15.20 14.06 -21.69
CA ILE A 31 16.29 14.92 -22.17
C ILE A 31 17.55 14.04 -22.28
N GLY A 32 18.34 14.22 -23.33
CA GLY A 32 19.59 13.51 -23.54
C GLY A 32 19.39 12.09 -24.08
N ARG A 33 20.21 11.14 -23.60
CA ARG A 33 20.20 9.75 -24.05
C ARG A 33 20.17 8.75 -22.90
N ASP A 34 19.77 7.53 -23.21
CA ASP A 34 19.86 6.38 -22.30
C ASP A 34 21.30 5.85 -22.24
N PHE A 35 21.57 4.96 -21.29
CA PHE A 35 22.80 4.19 -21.25
C PHE A 35 22.93 3.29 -22.48
N SER A 36 24.15 3.19 -22.98
CA SER A 36 24.55 2.28 -24.04
C SER A 36 25.38 1.12 -23.48
N GLU A 37 25.51 0.06 -24.25
CA GLU A 37 26.38 -1.07 -23.88
C GLU A 37 27.84 -0.63 -23.68
N GLN A 38 28.31 0.35 -24.47
CA GLN A 38 29.65 0.91 -24.36
C GLN A 38 29.86 1.60 -23.00
N ASP A 39 28.87 2.31 -22.47
CA ASP A 39 28.98 2.97 -21.15
C ASP A 39 29.17 1.95 -20.01
N GLY A 40 28.67 0.72 -20.18
CA GLY A 40 28.81 -0.39 -19.23
C GLY A 40 30.13 -1.16 -19.34
N GLN A 41 30.99 -0.82 -20.29
CA GLN A 41 32.31 -1.43 -20.43
C GLN A 41 33.30 -0.82 -19.43
N ARG A 42 34.23 -1.65 -18.95
CA ARG A 42 35.28 -1.20 -18.03
C ARG A 42 36.15 -0.14 -18.70
N GLY A 43 36.37 0.97 -18.00
CA GLY A 43 37.24 2.05 -18.47
C GLY A 43 36.53 3.07 -19.36
N SER A 44 35.27 2.85 -19.69
CA SER A 44 34.42 3.88 -20.29
C SER A 44 34.23 5.06 -19.34
N PRO A 45 33.97 6.28 -19.86
CA PRO A 45 33.65 7.42 -19.03
C PRO A 45 32.51 7.13 -18.05
N GLN A 46 32.63 7.63 -16.82
CA GLN A 46 31.56 7.50 -15.83
C GLN A 46 30.42 8.44 -16.21
N VAL A 47 29.24 7.86 -16.40
CA VAL A 47 28.05 8.59 -16.81
C VAL A 47 26.90 8.35 -15.84
N ALA A 48 26.04 9.36 -15.73
CA ALA A 48 24.87 9.34 -14.86
C ALA A 48 23.64 9.88 -15.58
N ILE A 49 22.47 9.42 -15.15
CA ILE A 49 21.18 9.95 -15.57
C ILE A 49 20.49 10.52 -14.34
N ALA A 50 19.98 11.75 -14.45
CA ALA A 50 19.26 12.41 -13.37
C ALA A 50 17.81 11.92 -13.26
N GLY A 51 17.36 11.65 -12.03
CA GLY A 51 15.93 11.53 -11.73
C GLY A 51 15.23 12.89 -11.88
N HIS A 52 13.96 12.86 -12.28
CA HIS A 52 13.19 14.08 -12.54
C HIS A 52 13.14 15.04 -11.35
N THR A 53 12.88 14.53 -10.14
CA THR A 53 12.77 15.35 -8.92
C THR A 53 14.08 16.05 -8.58
N PHE A 54 15.22 15.35 -8.70
CA PHE A 54 16.54 15.93 -8.48
C PHE A 54 16.85 17.01 -9.52
N TRP A 55 16.54 16.76 -10.80
CA TRP A 55 16.69 17.74 -11.86
C TRP A 55 15.88 19.02 -11.59
N GLN A 56 14.62 18.89 -11.14
CA GLN A 56 13.80 20.05 -10.80
C GLN A 56 14.31 20.81 -9.58
N GLN A 57 14.59 20.10 -8.49
CA GLN A 57 14.88 20.71 -7.19
C GLN A 57 16.34 21.19 -7.03
N ARG A 58 17.29 20.56 -7.72
CA ARG A 58 18.73 20.82 -7.55
C ARG A 58 19.40 21.34 -8.82
N LEU A 59 18.94 20.93 -10.00
CA LEU A 59 19.53 21.38 -11.27
C LEU A 59 18.76 22.55 -11.92
N GLY A 60 17.69 23.02 -11.27
CA GLY A 60 16.91 24.19 -11.67
C GLY A 60 16.07 23.98 -12.93
N SER A 61 15.70 22.73 -13.22
CA SER A 61 14.91 22.37 -14.42
C SER A 61 15.55 22.81 -15.76
N ARG A 62 16.89 22.98 -15.80
CA ARG A 62 17.58 23.43 -17.02
C ARG A 62 17.80 22.28 -17.99
N ALA A 63 17.61 22.52 -19.27
CA ALA A 63 17.90 21.52 -20.32
C ALA A 63 19.41 21.37 -20.60
N ASP A 64 20.20 22.39 -20.27
CA ASP A 64 21.66 22.47 -20.49
C ASP A 64 22.47 21.65 -19.46
N VAL A 65 21.83 20.76 -18.71
CA VAL A 65 22.48 19.90 -17.70
C VAL A 65 23.19 18.70 -18.33
N VAL A 66 22.80 18.30 -19.54
CA VAL A 66 23.43 17.20 -20.28
C VAL A 66 24.82 17.63 -20.74
N GLY A 67 25.80 16.74 -20.55
CA GLY A 67 27.22 16.97 -20.81
C GLY A 67 27.95 17.65 -19.65
N LYS A 68 27.26 18.10 -18.61
CA LYS A 68 27.90 18.73 -17.44
C LYS A 68 28.41 17.68 -16.44
N PRO A 69 29.56 17.94 -15.79
CA PRO A 69 30.07 17.07 -14.74
C PRO A 69 29.25 17.22 -13.44
N ILE A 70 29.09 16.11 -12.74
CA ILE A 70 28.57 16.03 -11.38
C ILE A 70 29.56 15.23 -10.52
N ARG A 71 29.96 15.79 -9.38
CA ARG A 71 30.92 15.16 -8.47
C ARG A 71 30.19 14.37 -7.40
N LEU A 72 30.39 13.05 -7.40
CA LEU A 72 29.75 12.10 -6.49
C LEU A 72 30.82 11.27 -5.80
N ASP A 73 30.86 11.28 -4.47
CA ASP A 73 31.84 10.50 -3.68
C ASP A 73 33.31 10.74 -4.13
N GLY A 74 33.61 11.96 -4.56
CA GLY A 74 34.94 12.37 -5.06
C GLY A 74 35.26 11.97 -6.51
N ALA A 75 34.37 11.23 -7.18
CA ALA A 75 34.49 10.88 -8.59
C ALA A 75 33.61 11.79 -9.47
N GLU A 76 34.09 12.07 -10.68
CA GLU A 76 33.36 12.89 -11.65
C GLU A 76 32.53 12.01 -12.59
N TYR A 77 31.23 12.30 -12.67
CA TYR A 77 30.29 11.66 -13.58
C TYR A 77 29.78 12.69 -14.58
N THR A 78 29.61 12.32 -15.84
CA THR A 78 28.94 13.19 -16.83
C THR A 78 27.45 12.89 -16.84
N LEU A 79 26.60 13.92 -16.69
CA LEU A 79 25.17 13.76 -16.87
C LEU A 79 24.84 13.58 -18.36
N ILE A 80 24.27 12.44 -18.74
CA ILE A 80 23.94 12.13 -20.15
C ILE A 80 22.44 12.20 -20.45
N GLY A 81 21.61 12.28 -19.43
CA GLY A 81 20.17 12.38 -19.60
C GLY A 81 19.39 12.69 -18.33
N VAL A 82 18.10 12.99 -18.50
CA VAL A 82 17.13 13.24 -17.43
C VAL A 82 15.92 12.34 -17.65
N MET A 83 15.53 11.60 -16.61
CA MET A 83 14.34 10.77 -16.63
C MET A 83 13.06 11.61 -16.59
N PRO A 84 11.97 11.15 -17.24
CA PRO A 84 10.65 11.74 -17.06
C PRO A 84 10.18 11.61 -15.60
N PRO A 85 9.10 12.31 -15.20
CA PRO A 85 8.43 12.07 -13.93
C PRO A 85 8.19 10.58 -13.74
N ALA A 86 8.86 10.01 -12.75
CA ALA A 86 8.89 8.58 -12.52
C ALA A 86 7.59 8.11 -11.83
N GLU A 87 6.89 7.17 -12.45
CA GLU A 87 5.67 6.57 -11.89
C GLU A 87 5.96 5.26 -11.13
N GLY A 88 6.96 4.48 -11.55
CA GLY A 88 7.27 3.17 -11.00
C GLY A 88 8.22 3.20 -9.78
N PRO A 89 8.19 2.13 -8.97
CA PRO A 89 8.93 2.06 -7.70
C PRO A 89 10.44 1.84 -7.87
N LEU A 90 10.90 1.44 -9.05
CA LEU A 90 12.30 1.15 -9.31
C LEU A 90 13.11 2.41 -9.66
N GLU A 91 12.41 3.48 -10.02
CA GLU A 91 12.99 4.72 -10.51
C GLU A 91 12.57 5.93 -9.67
N ARG A 92 11.33 5.97 -9.14
CA ARG A 92 10.75 7.14 -8.46
C ARG A 92 11.50 7.62 -7.22
N ARG A 93 12.21 6.74 -6.54
CA ARG A 93 12.88 7.05 -5.26
C ARG A 93 14.35 7.46 -5.41
N PHE A 94 14.87 7.56 -6.64
CA PHE A 94 16.28 7.79 -6.90
C PHE A 94 16.52 9.15 -7.55
N ASP A 95 17.49 9.87 -6.99
CA ASP A 95 17.94 11.17 -7.48
C ASP A 95 18.82 11.00 -8.72
N LEU A 96 19.59 9.91 -8.76
CA LEU A 96 20.55 9.60 -9.81
C LEU A 96 20.57 8.12 -10.13
N PHE A 97 20.82 7.81 -11.39
CA PHE A 97 21.13 6.46 -11.87
C PHE A 97 22.53 6.47 -12.43
N LEU A 98 23.35 5.51 -11.99
CA LEU A 98 24.74 5.38 -12.37
C LEU A 98 24.91 4.09 -13.16
N ILE A 99 25.74 4.12 -14.20
CA ILE A 99 26.02 2.94 -14.99
C ILE A 99 26.87 1.92 -14.21
N GLN A 100 26.43 0.67 -14.17
CA GLN A 100 27.25 -0.45 -13.71
C GLN A 100 28.24 -0.81 -14.81
N GLN A 101 29.52 -0.62 -14.54
CA GLN A 101 30.58 -1.22 -15.35
C GLN A 101 30.91 -2.60 -14.79
N PHE A 102 30.69 -3.64 -15.58
CA PHE A 102 30.99 -5.00 -15.15
C PHE A 102 32.48 -5.29 -15.35
N THR A 103 33.16 -5.67 -14.27
CA THR A 103 34.54 -6.16 -14.32
C THR A 103 34.57 -7.66 -14.03
N PRO A 104 35.46 -8.44 -14.67
CA PRO A 104 35.66 -9.83 -14.30
C PRO A 104 35.90 -9.94 -12.79
N PRO A 105 35.13 -10.78 -12.08
CA PRO A 105 35.23 -10.84 -10.63
C PRO A 105 36.56 -11.50 -10.22
N THR A 106 37.19 -10.96 -9.19
CA THR A 106 38.45 -11.47 -8.62
C THR A 106 38.26 -12.61 -7.63
N ARG A 107 37.02 -12.85 -7.20
CA ARG A 107 36.61 -13.96 -6.35
C ARG A 107 35.46 -14.70 -6.99
N LYS A 108 35.19 -15.92 -6.54
CA LYS A 108 33.94 -16.59 -6.89
C LYS A 108 32.78 -15.99 -6.07
N GLY A 109 31.57 -16.05 -6.63
CA GLY A 109 30.37 -15.38 -6.10
C GLY A 109 29.90 -15.88 -4.71
N PRO A 110 28.73 -15.46 -4.22
CA PRO A 110 27.72 -14.63 -4.90
C PRO A 110 28.06 -13.13 -4.91
N PHE A 111 27.46 -12.40 -5.87
CA PHE A 111 27.67 -10.96 -6.10
C PHE A 111 26.44 -10.07 -5.81
N PHE A 112 25.40 -10.62 -5.17
CA PHE A 112 24.20 -9.88 -4.72
C PHE A 112 23.58 -8.92 -5.75
N TYR A 113 23.50 -9.33 -7.01
CA TYR A 113 22.79 -8.58 -8.04
C TYR A 113 21.32 -9.00 -8.11
N SER A 114 20.43 -8.02 -8.22
CA SER A 114 19.05 -8.24 -8.61
C SER A 114 18.91 -8.06 -10.12
N VAL A 115 18.31 -9.04 -10.79
CA VAL A 115 18.12 -9.02 -12.24
C VAL A 115 16.63 -8.82 -12.53
N ILE A 116 16.33 -7.87 -13.39
CA ILE A 116 14.99 -7.69 -13.97
C ILE A 116 15.03 -8.09 -15.43
N ALA A 117 14.00 -8.81 -15.86
CA ALA A 117 13.83 -9.23 -17.24
C ALA A 117 12.39 -9.00 -17.68
N ARG A 118 12.20 -8.75 -18.97
CA ARG A 118 10.89 -8.63 -19.59
C ARG A 118 10.68 -9.82 -20.51
N LEU A 119 9.60 -10.56 -20.29
CA LEU A 119 9.18 -11.60 -21.22
C LEU A 119 8.62 -10.97 -22.51
N PRO A 120 8.89 -11.56 -23.69
CA PRO A 120 8.23 -11.16 -24.92
C PRO A 120 6.71 -11.23 -24.79
N GLY A 121 5.99 -10.38 -25.52
CA GLY A 121 4.53 -10.38 -25.52
C GLY A 121 3.98 -11.75 -25.91
N GLY A 122 3.11 -12.32 -25.07
CA GLY A 122 2.50 -13.64 -25.30
C GLY A 122 3.37 -14.84 -24.95
N ALA A 123 4.60 -14.66 -24.46
CA ALA A 123 5.43 -15.75 -23.99
C ALA A 123 4.87 -16.38 -22.70
N ASP A 124 4.91 -17.71 -22.62
CA ASP A 124 4.52 -18.44 -21.41
C ASP A 124 5.60 -18.29 -20.32
N ARG A 125 5.16 -18.15 -19.07
CA ARG A 125 6.02 -18.15 -17.89
C ARG A 125 6.79 -19.46 -17.73
N SER A 126 6.24 -20.56 -18.23
CA SER A 126 6.93 -21.87 -18.24
C SER A 126 8.28 -21.79 -18.97
N LEU A 127 8.35 -21.06 -20.08
CA LEU A 127 9.58 -20.85 -20.84
C LEU A 127 10.63 -20.08 -20.02
N ALA A 128 10.21 -19.03 -19.33
CA ALA A 128 11.09 -18.27 -18.45
C ALA A 128 11.70 -19.14 -17.34
N THR A 129 10.87 -20.04 -16.81
CA THR A 129 11.24 -20.96 -15.74
C THR A 129 12.23 -22.01 -16.24
N SER A 130 12.01 -22.59 -17.43
CA SER A 130 12.93 -23.57 -18.01
C SER A 130 14.28 -22.96 -18.36
N GLU A 131 14.31 -21.75 -18.92
CA GLU A 131 15.56 -21.02 -19.21
C GLU A 131 16.34 -20.72 -17.93
N LEU A 132 15.67 -20.28 -16.87
CA LEU A 132 16.31 -20.04 -15.57
C LEU A 132 16.86 -21.33 -14.96
N GLN A 133 16.14 -22.45 -15.07
CA GLN A 133 16.62 -23.75 -14.64
C GLN A 133 17.86 -24.21 -15.42
N ALA A 134 17.89 -23.99 -16.73
CA ALA A 134 19.05 -24.29 -17.58
C ALA A 134 20.27 -23.44 -17.16
N MET A 135 20.09 -22.13 -16.94
CA MET A 135 21.15 -21.24 -16.44
C MET A 135 21.64 -21.65 -15.05
N ASN A 136 20.74 -21.98 -14.13
CA ASN A 136 21.10 -22.49 -12.80
C ASN A 136 21.94 -23.76 -12.91
N LYS A 137 21.54 -24.71 -13.77
CA LYS A 137 22.30 -25.97 -13.98
C LYS A 137 23.72 -25.70 -14.53
N ALA A 138 23.87 -24.71 -15.41
CA ALA A 138 25.17 -24.33 -15.96
C ALA A 138 26.06 -23.60 -14.95
N LEU A 139 25.49 -22.75 -14.10
CA LEU A 139 26.23 -21.93 -13.13
C LEU A 139 26.49 -22.63 -11.78
N PHE A 140 25.67 -23.63 -11.43
CA PHE A 140 25.73 -24.32 -10.15
C PHE A 140 27.12 -24.90 -9.80
N PRO A 141 27.87 -25.55 -10.72
CA PRO A 141 29.22 -26.04 -10.40
C PRO A 141 30.19 -24.93 -9.96
N ILE A 142 30.04 -23.73 -10.51
CA ILE A 142 30.85 -22.56 -10.16
C ILE A 142 30.48 -22.09 -8.74
N TRP A 143 29.19 -22.01 -8.41
CA TRP A 143 28.72 -21.54 -7.10
C TRP A 143 28.91 -22.54 -5.96
N LYS A 144 28.73 -23.84 -6.21
CA LYS A 144 29.00 -24.91 -5.23
C LYS A 144 30.43 -24.81 -4.68
N SER A 145 31.38 -24.42 -5.53
CA SER A 145 32.77 -24.19 -5.12
C SER A 145 33.01 -22.91 -4.29
N SER A 146 31.95 -22.14 -3.99
CA SER A 146 32.00 -20.77 -3.44
C SER A 146 31.14 -20.58 -2.17
N TYR A 147 30.96 -21.64 -1.36
CA TYR A 147 30.20 -21.62 -0.08
C TYR A 147 28.67 -21.62 -0.20
N GLN A 148 28.08 -22.22 -1.23
CA GLN A 148 26.62 -22.37 -1.33
C GLN A 148 26.16 -23.81 -1.03
N ASP A 149 25.11 -23.92 -0.21
CA ASP A 149 24.34 -25.17 -0.02
C ASP A 149 23.78 -25.63 -1.38
N ASP A 150 23.60 -26.95 -1.53
CA ASP A 150 23.11 -27.61 -2.75
C ASP A 150 21.71 -27.14 -3.18
N LYS A 151 21.04 -26.34 -2.33
CA LYS A 151 19.71 -25.75 -2.55
C LYS A 151 19.73 -24.32 -3.11
N SER A 152 20.90 -23.71 -3.30
CA SER A 152 21.00 -22.31 -3.75
C SER A 152 20.66 -22.18 -5.25
N THR A 153 19.53 -21.55 -5.56
CA THR A 153 19.05 -21.34 -6.93
C THR A 153 18.64 -19.89 -7.16
N TRP A 154 18.75 -19.42 -8.40
CA TRP A 154 18.01 -18.22 -8.80
C TRP A 154 16.55 -18.58 -8.99
N ASN A 155 15.67 -17.77 -8.40
CA ASN A 155 14.22 -17.95 -8.51
C ASN A 155 13.61 -16.83 -9.35
N LEU A 156 12.57 -17.18 -10.10
CA LEU A 156 11.80 -16.23 -10.88
C LEU A 156 10.57 -15.81 -10.09
N GLU A 157 10.47 -14.53 -9.79
CA GLU A 157 9.30 -13.94 -9.14
C GLU A 157 8.73 -12.84 -10.03
N ASP A 158 7.40 -12.72 -10.08
CA ASP A 158 6.76 -11.61 -10.77
C ASP A 158 7.20 -10.31 -10.10
N LEU A 159 7.65 -9.35 -10.91
CA LEU A 159 8.14 -8.07 -10.40
C LEU A 159 7.10 -7.37 -9.51
N LYS A 160 5.80 -7.49 -9.82
CA LYS A 160 4.71 -6.98 -9.00
C LYS A 160 4.67 -7.63 -7.61
N THR A 161 4.81 -8.95 -7.53
CA THR A 161 4.80 -9.70 -6.27
C THR A 161 6.04 -9.36 -5.45
N ASN A 162 7.21 -9.27 -6.08
CA ASN A 162 8.45 -8.91 -5.40
C ASN A 162 8.42 -7.48 -4.81
N LEU A 163 7.84 -6.52 -5.55
CA LEU A 163 7.81 -5.11 -5.14
C LEU A 163 6.75 -4.77 -4.11
N VAL A 164 5.56 -5.36 -4.25
CA VAL A 164 4.39 -5.02 -3.39
C VAL A 164 4.15 -6.11 -2.35
N GLY A 165 4.89 -7.23 -2.40
CA GLY A 165 4.72 -8.38 -1.52
C GLY A 165 3.29 -8.90 -1.57
N ASN A 166 2.84 -9.43 -0.44
CA ASN A 166 1.47 -9.90 -0.27
C ASN A 166 0.55 -8.84 0.39
N VAL A 167 0.73 -7.56 0.04
CA VAL A 167 -0.17 -6.48 0.48
C VAL A 167 -1.62 -6.78 0.08
N GLY A 168 -1.85 -7.52 -1.02
CA GLY A 168 -3.17 -7.95 -1.44
C GLY A 168 -3.91 -8.81 -0.40
N THR A 169 -3.26 -9.81 0.19
CA THR A 169 -3.87 -10.62 1.26
C THR A 169 -4.15 -9.77 2.50
N LEU A 170 -3.19 -8.95 2.95
CA LEU A 170 -3.39 -8.10 4.13
C LEU A 170 -4.52 -7.08 3.92
N ALA A 171 -4.55 -6.42 2.76
CA ALA A 171 -5.63 -5.51 2.38
C ALA A 171 -6.97 -6.24 2.26
N GLY A 172 -6.98 -7.46 1.73
CA GLY A 172 -8.19 -8.30 1.65
C GLY A 172 -8.73 -8.69 3.03
N LEU A 173 -7.85 -9.07 3.96
CA LEU A 173 -8.23 -9.35 5.36
C LEU A 173 -8.76 -8.10 6.06
N ALA A 174 -8.09 -6.94 5.87
CA ALA A 174 -8.57 -5.67 6.40
C ALA A 174 -9.95 -5.29 5.81
N LEU A 175 -10.13 -5.46 4.50
CA LEU A 175 -11.40 -5.21 3.83
C LEU A 175 -12.51 -6.14 4.33
N ALA A 176 -12.21 -7.42 4.56
CA ALA A 176 -13.15 -8.37 5.15
C ALA A 176 -13.55 -7.97 6.57
N ALA A 177 -12.59 -7.57 7.41
CA ALA A 177 -12.87 -7.09 8.76
C ALA A 177 -13.72 -5.81 8.75
N VAL A 178 -13.40 -4.84 7.89
CA VAL A 178 -14.21 -3.63 7.69
C VAL A 178 -15.62 -3.97 7.19
N GLY A 179 -15.74 -4.94 6.29
CA GLY A 179 -17.03 -5.45 5.83
C GLY A 179 -17.89 -6.05 6.95
N LEU A 180 -17.28 -6.82 7.86
CA LEU A 180 -17.98 -7.35 9.04
C LEU A 180 -18.43 -6.23 9.99
N VAL A 181 -17.58 -5.22 10.23
CA VAL A 181 -17.95 -4.05 11.03
C VAL A 181 -19.09 -3.27 10.37
N TRP A 182 -19.05 -3.11 9.05
CA TRP A 182 -20.14 -2.52 8.28
C TRP A 182 -21.45 -3.31 8.46
N LEU A 183 -21.43 -4.65 8.39
CA LEU A 183 -22.61 -5.49 8.65
C LEU A 183 -23.12 -5.39 10.11
N ILE A 184 -22.24 -5.21 11.10
CA ILE A 184 -22.67 -4.94 12.48
C ILE A 184 -23.38 -3.59 12.57
N ALA A 185 -22.80 -2.55 11.95
CA ALA A 185 -23.40 -1.22 11.88
C ALA A 185 -24.76 -1.28 11.16
N CYS A 186 -24.87 -2.10 10.12
CA CYS A 186 -26.11 -2.38 9.40
C CYS A 186 -27.21 -2.92 10.33
N ALA A 187 -26.89 -3.97 11.08
CA ALA A 187 -27.82 -4.57 12.02
C ALA A 187 -28.22 -3.59 13.15
N ASN A 188 -27.29 -2.73 13.58
CA ASN A 188 -27.55 -1.70 14.60
C ASN A 188 -28.53 -0.64 14.08
N ALA A 189 -28.29 -0.12 12.87
CA ALA A 189 -29.17 0.85 12.23
C ALA A 189 -30.59 0.29 12.06
N SER A 190 -30.71 -0.96 11.58
CA SER A 190 -32.00 -1.65 11.48
C SER A 190 -32.73 -1.76 12.83
N ASN A 191 -32.02 -2.14 13.90
CA ASN A 191 -32.60 -2.24 15.24
C ASN A 191 -33.13 -0.89 15.75
N LEU A 192 -32.40 0.21 15.51
CA LEU A 192 -32.83 1.56 15.87
C LEU A 192 -34.05 2.01 15.08
N LEU A 193 -34.10 1.75 13.78
CA LEU A 193 -35.25 2.10 12.95
C LEU A 193 -36.50 1.30 13.32
N ILE A 194 -36.36 0.00 13.61
CA ILE A 194 -37.46 -0.82 14.13
C ILE A 194 -38.00 -0.23 15.43
N ALA A 195 -37.11 0.17 16.36
CA ALA A 195 -37.51 0.80 17.62
C ALA A 195 -38.25 2.13 17.39
N ARG A 196 -37.73 2.99 16.49
CA ARG A 196 -38.35 4.27 16.13
C ARG A 196 -39.72 4.11 15.47
N VAL A 197 -39.89 3.13 14.59
CA VAL A 197 -41.20 2.85 13.97
C VAL A 197 -42.18 2.28 14.98
N THR A 198 -41.71 1.45 15.91
CA THR A 198 -42.54 0.88 16.98
C THR A 198 -43.03 1.97 17.93
N SER A 199 -42.18 2.94 18.30
CA SER A 199 -42.61 4.07 19.16
C SER A 199 -43.57 5.02 18.46
N ARG A 200 -43.51 5.14 17.12
CA ARG A 200 -44.43 5.95 16.30
C ARG A 200 -45.67 5.19 15.80
N ARG A 201 -45.95 4.00 16.32
CA ARG A 201 -47.02 3.13 15.80
C ARG A 201 -48.42 3.76 15.90
N GLN A 202 -48.71 4.49 16.97
CA GLN A 202 -50.01 5.18 17.13
C GLN A 202 -50.22 6.27 16.08
N GLU A 203 -49.19 7.08 15.82
CA GLU A 203 -49.22 8.12 14.78
C GLU A 203 -49.47 7.51 13.40
N LEU A 204 -48.76 6.43 13.07
CA LEU A 204 -48.92 5.73 11.79
C LEU A 204 -50.32 5.09 11.66
N ALA A 205 -50.90 4.60 12.76
CA ALA A 205 -52.26 4.06 12.79
C ALA A 205 -53.32 5.15 12.57
N VAL A 206 -53.17 6.33 13.18
CA VAL A 206 -54.05 7.49 12.95
C VAL A 206 -53.97 7.95 11.49
N ARG A 207 -52.77 8.06 10.92
CA ARG A 207 -52.59 8.40 9.50
C ARG A 207 -53.24 7.37 8.57
N ALA A 208 -53.15 6.08 8.90
CA ALA A 208 -53.83 5.02 8.15
C ALA A 208 -55.36 5.11 8.27
N ALA A 209 -55.88 5.41 9.47
CA ALA A 209 -57.32 5.62 9.71
C ALA A 209 -57.88 6.84 8.95
N LEU A 210 -57.05 7.88 8.76
CA LEU A 210 -57.35 9.04 7.91
C LEU A 210 -57.22 8.74 6.39
N GLY A 211 -57.00 7.47 6.00
CA GLY A 211 -56.99 7.04 4.59
C GLY A 211 -55.62 7.05 3.91
N ALA A 212 -54.50 7.16 4.66
CA ALA A 212 -53.18 7.02 4.06
C ALA A 212 -52.95 5.59 3.57
N SER A 213 -52.67 5.42 2.27
CA SER A 213 -52.33 4.12 1.70
C SER A 213 -50.99 3.60 2.22
N ARG A 214 -50.82 2.27 2.24
CA ARG A 214 -49.56 1.60 2.65
C ARG A 214 -48.33 2.15 1.91
N GLY A 215 -48.47 2.44 0.62
CA GLY A 215 -47.40 3.04 -0.20
C GLY A 215 -47.01 4.45 0.23
N ARG A 216 -47.97 5.27 0.71
CA ARG A 216 -47.70 6.62 1.22
C ARG A 216 -46.90 6.58 2.52
N VAL A 217 -47.23 5.65 3.41
CA VAL A 217 -46.49 5.41 4.67
C VAL A 217 -45.08 4.88 4.38
N LEU A 218 -44.96 3.93 3.44
CA LEU A 218 -43.67 3.39 3.02
C LEU A 218 -42.76 4.47 2.42
N ARG A 219 -43.28 5.31 1.51
CA ARG A 219 -42.53 6.41 0.90
C ARG A 219 -42.04 7.43 1.94
N TYR A 220 -42.86 7.73 2.94
CA TYR A 220 -42.46 8.61 4.05
C TYR A 220 -41.27 8.05 4.85
N LEU A 221 -41.33 6.77 5.25
CA LEU A 221 -40.24 6.11 6.00
C LEU A 221 -38.96 5.97 5.16
N LEU A 222 -39.10 5.70 3.86
CA LEU A 222 -37.98 5.64 2.94
C LEU A 222 -37.35 7.02 2.72
N ALA A 223 -38.14 8.10 2.64
CA ALA A 223 -37.62 9.46 2.52
C ALA A 223 -36.84 9.88 3.78
N GLU A 224 -37.35 9.56 4.98
CA GLU A 224 -36.64 9.82 6.25
C GLU A 224 -35.31 9.05 6.30
N SER A 225 -35.31 7.78 5.87
CA SER A 225 -34.10 6.95 5.79
C SER A 225 -33.11 7.45 4.74
N ALA A 226 -33.60 7.95 3.61
CA ALA A 226 -32.77 8.50 2.53
C ALA A 226 -32.01 9.75 2.98
N VAL A 227 -32.67 10.67 3.69
CA VAL A 227 -32.00 11.89 4.23
C VAL A 227 -30.87 11.51 5.19
N LEU A 228 -31.11 10.56 6.08
CA LEU A 228 -30.08 10.07 7.02
C LEU A 228 -28.93 9.37 6.28
N ALA A 229 -29.24 8.53 5.29
CA ALA A 229 -28.24 7.84 4.49
C ALA A 229 -27.36 8.82 3.70
N THR A 230 -27.95 9.82 3.04
CA THR A 230 -27.19 10.85 2.31
C THR A 230 -26.28 11.65 3.24
N GLY A 231 -26.77 12.04 4.43
CA GLY A 231 -25.93 12.73 5.43
C GLY A 231 -24.76 11.87 5.91
N ALA A 232 -25.01 10.59 6.19
CA ALA A 232 -23.98 9.64 6.60
C ALA A 232 -22.93 9.39 5.51
N VAL A 233 -23.34 9.32 4.23
CA VAL A 233 -22.43 9.20 3.09
C VAL A 233 -21.54 10.43 2.98
N GLY A 234 -22.11 11.64 3.06
CA GLY A 234 -21.33 12.88 3.00
C GLY A 234 -20.26 12.95 4.10
N LEU A 235 -20.65 12.65 5.34
CA LEU A 235 -19.72 12.56 6.48
C LEU A 235 -18.67 11.46 6.28
N GLY A 236 -19.08 10.28 5.80
CA GLY A 236 -18.18 9.16 5.55
C GLY A 236 -17.12 9.49 4.50
N VAL A 237 -17.50 10.16 3.41
CA VAL A 237 -16.57 10.62 2.37
C VAL A 237 -15.59 11.65 2.93
N ALA A 238 -16.05 12.59 3.77
CA ALA A 238 -15.16 13.58 4.39
C ALA A 238 -14.12 12.94 5.32
N VAL A 239 -14.54 11.95 6.14
CA VAL A 239 -13.63 11.18 6.99
C VAL A 239 -12.64 10.38 6.14
N ALA A 240 -13.11 9.72 5.09
CA ALA A 240 -12.27 8.93 4.20
C ALA A 240 -11.24 9.80 3.44
N ALA A 241 -11.63 11.01 3.01
CA ALA A 241 -10.73 11.98 2.38
C ALA A 241 -9.64 12.46 3.36
N THR A 242 -10.01 12.75 4.60
CA THR A 242 -9.05 13.13 5.65
C THR A 242 -8.09 11.98 5.97
N GLY A 243 -8.59 10.76 6.08
CA GLY A 243 -7.79 9.56 6.29
C GLY A 243 -6.82 9.28 5.13
N MET A 244 -7.25 9.52 3.89
CA MET A 244 -6.39 9.40 2.72
C MET A 244 -5.26 10.42 2.74
N GLN A 245 -5.54 11.67 3.13
CA GLN A 245 -4.50 12.70 3.27
C GLN A 245 -3.45 12.30 4.32
N LEU A 246 -3.89 11.78 5.47
CA LEU A 246 -3.00 11.24 6.50
C LEU A 246 -2.13 10.09 5.97
N LEU A 247 -2.71 9.18 5.19
CA LEU A 247 -1.99 8.07 4.55
C LEU A 247 -0.93 8.55 3.56
N HIS A 248 -1.22 9.62 2.79
CA HIS A 248 -0.25 10.21 1.86
C HIS A 248 0.92 10.85 2.60
N THR A 249 0.68 11.54 3.71
CA THR A 249 1.71 12.27 4.45
C THR A 249 2.53 11.38 5.38
N GLN A 250 1.91 10.40 6.05
CA GLN A 250 2.55 9.58 7.09
C GLN A 250 2.74 8.12 6.66
N GLY A 251 1.90 7.63 5.74
CA GLY A 251 1.93 6.23 5.30
C GLY A 251 3.03 5.91 4.29
N ALA A 252 3.63 6.92 3.64
CA ALA A 252 4.65 6.71 2.60
C ALA A 252 5.90 5.95 3.08
N THR A 253 6.16 6.01 4.39
CA THR A 253 7.25 5.27 5.06
C THR A 253 6.94 3.78 5.18
N TYR A 254 5.66 3.42 5.35
CA TYR A 254 5.22 2.06 5.66
C TYR A 254 4.69 1.31 4.44
N PHE A 255 4.02 2.01 3.53
CA PHE A 255 3.40 1.42 2.35
C PHE A 255 4.06 1.94 1.07
N PRO A 256 4.48 1.05 0.15
CA PRO A 256 4.92 1.49 -1.17
C PRO A 256 3.73 2.10 -1.93
N ARG A 257 4.02 3.12 -2.75
CA ARG A 257 3.05 3.72 -3.69
C ARG A 257 1.77 4.30 -3.05
N THR A 258 1.84 4.81 -1.81
CA THR A 258 0.69 5.49 -1.16
C THR A 258 0.08 6.57 -2.02
N GLN A 259 0.91 7.31 -2.76
CA GLN A 259 0.55 8.38 -3.69
C GLN A 259 -0.39 7.96 -4.84
N GLU A 260 -0.52 6.66 -5.10
CA GLU A 260 -1.45 6.13 -6.10
C GLU A 260 -2.81 5.73 -5.51
N ILE A 261 -2.93 5.70 -4.18
CA ILE A 261 -4.18 5.44 -3.49
C ILE A 261 -5.04 6.70 -3.59
N ARG A 262 -6.08 6.62 -4.43
CA ARG A 262 -6.98 7.73 -4.75
C ARG A 262 -8.42 7.27 -4.77
N PHE A 263 -9.35 8.22 -4.65
CA PHE A 263 -10.74 7.98 -5.02
C PHE A 263 -10.85 7.95 -6.53
N ASP A 264 -10.77 6.75 -7.10
CA ASP A 264 -11.05 6.52 -8.50
C ASP A 264 -12.53 6.18 -8.73
N ALA A 265 -12.95 6.20 -9.99
CA ALA A 265 -14.34 5.91 -10.35
C ALA A 265 -14.83 4.53 -9.83
N PRO A 266 -14.06 3.43 -9.94
CA PRO A 266 -14.44 2.14 -9.35
C PRO A 266 -14.73 2.21 -7.86
N MET A 267 -13.87 2.89 -7.07
CA MET A 267 -14.06 3.06 -5.64
C MET A 267 -15.31 3.89 -5.34
N MET A 268 -15.56 4.96 -6.11
CA MET A 268 -16.78 5.76 -5.97
C MET A 268 -18.05 4.95 -6.24
N TRP A 269 -18.05 4.12 -7.29
CA TRP A 269 -19.16 3.21 -7.58
C TRP A 269 -19.38 2.16 -6.50
N LEU A 270 -18.29 1.59 -5.95
CA LEU A 270 -18.36 0.67 -4.83
C LEU A 270 -18.99 1.34 -3.59
N MET A 271 -18.54 2.56 -3.24
CA MET A 271 -19.09 3.31 -2.12
C MET A 271 -20.57 3.66 -2.33
N ALA A 272 -20.95 4.07 -3.54
CA ALA A 272 -22.34 4.33 -3.89
C ALA A 272 -23.20 3.06 -3.77
N GLY A 273 -22.69 1.91 -4.23
CA GLY A 273 -23.35 0.61 -4.09
C GLY A 273 -23.51 0.17 -2.63
N LEU A 274 -22.48 0.38 -1.80
CA LEU A 274 -22.52 0.08 -0.36
C LEU A 274 -23.51 1.00 0.38
N ALA A 275 -23.57 2.28 0.02
CA ALA A 275 -24.52 3.23 0.58
C ALA A 275 -25.97 2.87 0.20
N LEU A 276 -26.21 2.55 -1.07
CA LEU A 276 -27.53 2.17 -1.56
C LEU A 276 -28.00 0.85 -0.93
N SER A 277 -27.13 -0.17 -0.90
CA SER A 277 -27.45 -1.45 -0.25
C SER A 277 -27.71 -1.27 1.24
N SER A 278 -26.93 -0.44 1.94
CA SER A 278 -27.19 -0.05 3.34
C SER A 278 -28.58 0.56 3.51
N ALA A 279 -28.92 1.57 2.69
CA ALA A 279 -30.23 2.24 2.75
C ALA A 279 -31.40 1.29 2.44
N LEU A 280 -31.22 0.35 1.51
CA LEU A 280 -32.22 -0.68 1.19
C LEU A 280 -32.38 -1.68 2.34
N ILE A 281 -31.27 -2.19 2.89
CA ILE A 281 -31.29 -3.15 3.99
C ILE A 281 -31.92 -2.52 5.25
N PHE A 282 -31.59 -1.27 5.61
CA PHE A 282 -32.12 -0.64 6.83
C PHE A 282 -33.48 0.04 6.63
N GLY A 283 -33.75 0.57 5.43
CA GLY A 283 -34.98 1.31 5.16
C GLY A 283 -36.15 0.40 4.80
N LEU A 284 -35.92 -0.66 4.03
CA LEU A 284 -36.98 -1.50 3.49
C LEU A 284 -37.44 -2.58 4.49
N VAL A 285 -36.51 -3.23 5.19
CA VAL A 285 -36.83 -4.34 6.12
C VAL A 285 -37.74 -3.89 7.27
N PRO A 286 -37.52 -2.77 7.97
CA PRO A 286 -38.44 -2.28 9.01
C PRO A 286 -39.76 -1.77 8.44
N ALA A 287 -39.73 -1.10 7.28
CA ALA A 287 -40.90 -0.47 6.69
C ALA A 287 -41.90 -1.49 6.11
N MET A 288 -41.42 -2.59 5.52
CA MET A 288 -42.27 -3.72 5.11
C MET A 288 -42.94 -4.39 6.31
N HIS A 289 -42.21 -4.58 7.41
CA HIS A 289 -42.79 -5.16 8.63
C HIS A 289 -43.84 -4.25 9.29
N ALA A 290 -43.63 -2.93 9.27
CA ALA A 290 -44.54 -1.97 9.88
C ALA A 290 -45.89 -1.86 9.16
N THR A 291 -45.93 -2.16 7.86
CA THR A 291 -47.12 -2.00 7.01
C THR A 291 -47.95 -3.29 6.86
N GLY A 292 -47.44 -4.43 7.33
CA GLY A 292 -48.09 -5.76 7.23
C GLY A 292 -49.13 -6.09 8.32
N GLY A 293 -49.29 -5.26 9.36
CA GLY A 293 -50.27 -5.50 10.43
C GLY A 293 -51.69 -4.98 10.11
N SER A 294 -52.73 -5.65 10.62
CA SER A 294 -54.11 -5.15 10.53
C SER A 294 -54.31 -3.91 11.42
N VAL A 295 -54.96 -2.88 10.87
CA VAL A 295 -55.26 -1.60 11.55
C VAL A 295 -56.11 -1.83 12.81
N ASP A 296 -57.00 -2.83 12.77
CA ASP A 296 -57.91 -3.18 13.85
C ASP A 296 -57.20 -3.72 15.12
N ALA A 297 -56.08 -4.43 14.94
CA ALA A 297 -55.23 -4.90 16.04
C ALA A 297 -54.39 -3.78 16.66
N ALA A 298 -54.05 -2.73 15.88
CA ALA A 298 -53.27 -1.59 16.36
C ALA A 298 -54.09 -0.61 17.21
N LEU A 299 -55.40 -0.52 16.98
CA LEU A 299 -56.33 0.35 17.73
C LEU A 299 -56.82 -0.29 19.03
N ARG A 300 -56.96 -1.63 19.09
CA ARG A 300 -57.35 -2.34 20.32
C ARG A 300 -56.23 -2.51 21.35
N SER A 301 -54.96 -2.36 20.95
CA SER A 301 -53.80 -2.65 21.81
C SER A 301 -53.35 -1.48 22.69
N GLY A 302 -54.28 -0.81 23.38
CA GLY A 302 -53.93 0.27 24.32
C GLY A 302 -53.13 -0.19 25.54
N ARG A 303 -53.06 -1.50 25.82
CA ARG A 303 -52.48 -2.04 27.08
C ARG A 303 -51.63 -3.31 26.97
N THR A 304 -51.49 -3.92 25.79
CA THR A 304 -50.64 -5.11 25.63
C THR A 304 -49.56 -4.86 24.57
N VAL A 305 -48.31 -4.88 25.04
CA VAL A 305 -47.08 -4.80 24.23
C VAL A 305 -47.00 -6.05 23.35
N ALA A 306 -47.67 -6.04 22.21
CA ALA A 306 -47.55 -7.07 21.19
C ALA A 306 -47.07 -6.42 19.88
N GLY A 307 -45.80 -5.99 19.87
CA GLY A 307 -45.03 -6.09 18.64
C GLY A 307 -45.04 -7.55 18.23
N GLY A 308 -45.55 -7.89 17.04
CA GLY A 308 -45.77 -9.28 16.64
C GLY A 308 -44.52 -10.14 16.86
N ALA A 309 -44.71 -11.42 17.22
CA ALA A 309 -43.62 -12.35 17.56
C ALA A 309 -42.47 -12.38 16.52
N GLY A 310 -42.75 -12.06 15.25
CA GLY A 310 -41.75 -11.90 14.19
C GLY A 310 -40.74 -10.77 14.42
N VAL A 311 -41.16 -9.60 14.92
CA VAL A 311 -40.26 -8.46 15.18
C VAL A 311 -39.30 -8.78 16.34
N HIS A 312 -39.81 -9.43 17.39
CA HIS A 312 -38.98 -9.89 18.50
C HIS A 312 -37.98 -10.98 18.06
N ARG A 313 -38.38 -11.91 17.18
CA ARG A 313 -37.49 -12.93 16.63
C ARG A 313 -36.39 -12.32 15.74
N LEU A 314 -36.74 -11.39 14.85
CA LEU A 314 -35.78 -10.71 13.98
C LEU A 314 -34.78 -9.87 14.79
N ARG A 315 -35.25 -9.10 15.77
CA ARG A 315 -34.35 -8.33 16.64
C ARG A 315 -33.41 -9.24 17.43
N ARG A 316 -33.91 -10.37 17.95
CA ARG A 316 -33.08 -11.36 18.64
C ARG A 316 -32.04 -11.98 17.72
N SER A 317 -32.40 -12.34 16.48
CA SER A 317 -31.42 -12.90 15.53
C SER A 317 -30.38 -11.86 15.10
N LEU A 318 -30.77 -10.61 14.87
CA LEU A 318 -29.83 -9.52 14.56
C LEU A 318 -28.84 -9.31 15.71
N VAL A 319 -29.32 -9.24 16.96
CA VAL A 319 -28.45 -9.11 18.13
C VAL A 319 -27.53 -10.33 18.28
N ALA A 320 -28.04 -11.54 18.13
CA ALA A 320 -27.22 -12.75 18.19
C ALA A 320 -26.12 -12.76 17.12
N ALA A 321 -26.45 -12.39 15.87
CA ALA A 321 -25.49 -12.28 14.78
C ALA A 321 -24.44 -11.20 15.05
N GLN A 322 -24.83 -10.06 15.62
CA GLN A 322 -23.88 -9.01 16.02
C GLN A 322 -22.87 -9.53 17.05
N PHE A 323 -23.33 -10.21 18.10
CA PHE A 323 -22.43 -10.80 19.09
C PHE A 323 -21.54 -11.89 18.48
N ALA A 324 -22.08 -12.73 17.60
CA ALA A 324 -21.33 -13.78 16.91
C ALA A 324 -20.22 -13.23 16.00
N ILE A 325 -20.40 -12.04 15.41
CA ILE A 325 -19.39 -11.39 14.56
C ILE A 325 -18.43 -10.53 15.39
N ALA A 326 -18.94 -9.75 16.35
CA ALA A 326 -18.15 -8.80 17.12
C ALA A 326 -17.18 -9.48 18.09
N THR A 327 -17.59 -10.59 18.72
CA THR A 327 -16.77 -11.27 19.73
C THR A 327 -15.47 -11.82 19.13
N PRO A 328 -15.48 -12.58 18.01
CA PRO A 328 -14.25 -13.03 17.37
C PRO A 328 -13.36 -11.87 16.90
N LEU A 329 -13.95 -10.80 16.33
CA LEU A 329 -13.18 -9.63 15.89
C LEU A 329 -12.44 -8.97 17.05
N LEU A 330 -13.10 -8.81 18.20
CA LEU A 330 -12.48 -8.25 19.40
C LEU A 330 -11.37 -9.16 19.94
N ILE A 331 -11.58 -10.48 19.94
CA ILE A 331 -10.55 -11.44 20.37
C ILE A 331 -9.33 -11.36 19.45
N VAL A 332 -9.52 -11.37 18.14
CA VAL A 332 -8.42 -11.27 17.17
C VAL A 332 -7.69 -9.95 17.33
N ALA A 333 -8.40 -8.83 17.47
CA ALA A 333 -7.78 -7.52 17.71
C ALA A 333 -6.95 -7.50 19.01
N ALA A 334 -7.47 -8.05 20.10
CA ALA A 334 -6.77 -8.14 21.38
C ALA A 334 -5.52 -9.02 21.31
N LEU A 335 -5.61 -10.17 20.62
CA LEU A 335 -4.46 -11.06 20.39
C LEU A 335 -3.38 -10.37 19.55
N LEU A 336 -3.76 -9.63 18.51
CA LEU A 336 -2.81 -8.88 17.67
C LEU A 336 -2.10 -7.78 18.46
N LEU A 337 -2.84 -7.01 19.28
CA LEU A 337 -2.25 -5.98 20.14
C LEU A 337 -1.30 -6.58 21.17
N THR A 338 -1.72 -7.69 21.80
CA THR A 338 -0.88 -8.41 22.76
C THR A 338 0.39 -8.96 22.09
N SER A 339 0.26 -9.54 20.90
CA SER A 339 1.38 -10.06 20.14
C SER A 339 2.34 -8.95 19.73
N LEU A 340 1.84 -7.80 19.29
CA LEU A 340 2.67 -6.64 18.97
C LEU A 340 3.44 -6.12 20.19
N GLU A 341 2.76 -6.05 21.34
CA GLU A 341 3.40 -5.61 22.58
C GLU A 341 4.50 -6.59 23.01
N GLN A 342 4.22 -7.90 22.95
CA GLN A 342 5.24 -8.92 23.21
C GLN A 342 6.41 -8.81 22.24
N LEU A 343 6.15 -8.56 20.96
CA LEU A 343 7.19 -8.43 19.93
C LEU A 343 8.08 -7.20 20.16
N ARG A 344 7.52 -6.12 20.71
CA ARG A 344 8.29 -4.92 21.12
C ARG A 344 9.13 -5.14 22.37
N GLN A 345 8.74 -6.09 23.22
CA GLN A 345 9.42 -6.43 24.46
C GLN A 345 10.38 -7.62 24.32
N VAL A 346 10.55 -8.15 23.10
CA VAL A 346 11.54 -9.21 22.85
C VAL A 346 12.91 -8.67 23.25
N ASP A 347 13.52 -9.32 24.24
CA ASP A 347 14.88 -9.01 24.65
C ASP A 347 15.82 -9.31 23.49
N LEU A 348 16.38 -8.24 22.91
CA LEU A 348 17.31 -8.33 21.79
C LEU A 348 18.71 -8.76 22.26
N GLY A 349 18.94 -8.91 23.57
CA GLY A 349 20.22 -9.23 24.17
C GLY A 349 21.17 -8.02 24.27
N PHE A 350 20.68 -6.80 24.06
CA PHE A 350 21.45 -5.55 24.19
C PHE A 350 20.56 -4.34 24.55
N ASP A 351 21.15 -3.34 25.23
CA ASP A 351 20.46 -2.10 25.65
C ASP A 351 20.18 -1.18 24.45
N THR A 352 18.93 -0.73 24.32
CA THR A 352 18.47 0.17 23.25
C THR A 352 18.16 1.59 23.74
N THR A 353 18.25 1.86 25.05
CA THR A 353 17.74 3.11 25.65
C THR A 353 18.66 4.32 25.46
N ARG A 354 19.92 4.13 25.09
CA ARG A 354 20.91 5.21 24.85
C ARG A 354 21.83 4.94 23.66
N VAL A 355 21.28 4.40 22.57
CA VAL A 355 22.07 4.07 21.38
C VAL A 355 21.87 5.12 20.30
N LEU A 356 22.95 5.79 19.90
CA LEU A 356 22.99 6.54 18.65
C LEU A 356 23.31 5.56 17.53
N THR A 357 22.37 5.37 16.60
CA THR A 357 22.62 4.58 15.39
C THR A 357 22.91 5.50 14.22
N GLY A 358 23.92 5.12 13.43
CA GLY A 358 24.33 5.85 12.24
C GLY A 358 24.81 4.88 11.17
N ALA A 359 24.57 5.22 9.91
CA ALA A 359 25.08 4.47 8.78
C ALA A 359 26.17 5.29 8.10
N ILE A 360 27.41 4.80 8.13
CA ILE A 360 28.53 5.42 7.42
C ILE A 360 28.73 4.67 6.11
N ARG A 361 28.64 5.39 4.99
CA ARG A 361 29.05 4.89 3.68
C ARG A 361 30.38 5.51 3.31
N LEU A 362 31.39 4.66 3.15
CA LEU A 362 32.72 5.08 2.74
C LEU A 362 32.78 5.26 1.21
N PRO A 363 33.22 6.43 0.70
CA PRO A 363 33.41 6.67 -0.73
C PRO A 363 34.40 5.66 -1.33
N GLY A 364 33.96 4.87 -2.32
CA GLY A 364 34.81 3.83 -2.92
C GLY A 364 36.07 4.38 -3.61
N ALA A 365 36.03 5.61 -4.12
CA ALA A 365 37.19 6.26 -4.72
C ALA A 365 38.30 6.58 -3.69
N GLN A 366 37.91 6.95 -2.46
CA GLN A 366 38.84 7.28 -1.38
C GLN A 366 39.29 6.03 -0.61
N TYR A 367 38.35 5.11 -0.37
CA TYR A 367 38.52 3.85 0.35
C TYR A 367 38.56 2.67 -0.63
N SER A 368 39.55 2.68 -1.51
CA SER A 368 39.67 1.74 -2.64
C SER A 368 40.18 0.35 -2.27
N ASN A 369 40.67 0.14 -1.05
CA ASN A 369 41.17 -1.15 -0.56
C ASN A 369 40.71 -1.43 0.88
N ASN A 370 40.77 -2.71 1.26
CA ASN A 370 40.31 -3.15 2.58
C ASN A 370 41.12 -2.54 3.72
N ASP A 371 42.42 -2.29 3.53
CA ASP A 371 43.29 -1.73 4.57
C ASP A 371 42.84 -0.30 4.96
N ARG A 372 42.51 0.54 3.98
CA ARG A 372 41.96 1.89 4.23
C ARG A 372 40.59 1.83 4.91
N VAL A 373 39.75 0.89 4.51
CA VAL A 373 38.43 0.68 5.14
C VAL A 373 38.61 0.25 6.60
N GLN A 374 39.52 -0.68 6.88
CA GLN A 374 39.80 -1.13 8.25
C GLN A 374 40.40 -0.02 9.12
N ALA A 375 41.29 0.79 8.56
CA ALA A 375 41.91 1.91 9.27
C ALA A 375 40.92 3.04 9.67
N PHE A 376 39.75 3.11 9.02
CA PHE A 376 38.73 4.12 9.32
C PHE A 376 38.02 3.86 10.66
N TRP A 377 37.66 2.60 10.93
CA TRP A 377 36.77 2.26 12.06
C TRP A 377 37.31 2.58 13.46
N PRO A 378 38.61 2.40 13.77
CA PRO A 378 39.16 2.76 15.07
C PRO A 378 38.94 4.24 15.44
N GLY A 379 38.98 5.16 14.45
CA GLY A 379 38.76 6.59 14.68
C GLY A 379 37.29 6.99 14.90
N VAL A 380 36.35 6.11 14.57
CA VAL A 380 34.91 6.31 14.82
C VAL A 380 34.46 5.67 16.14
N ALA A 381 35.12 4.58 16.53
CA ALA A 381 34.76 3.81 17.72
C ALA A 381 35.47 4.27 19.01
N ALA A 382 36.48 5.15 18.92
CA ALA A 382 37.12 5.73 20.09
C ALA A 382 36.18 6.77 20.72
N PRO A 383 35.71 6.55 21.96
CA PRO A 383 35.11 7.61 22.74
C PRO A 383 36.21 8.62 23.10
N ASP A 384 35.93 9.90 22.98
CA ASP A 384 36.67 10.93 23.73
C ASP A 384 36.45 10.77 25.25
#